data_AF-A0AB38VVG9-F1
#
_entry.id   AF-A0AB38VVG9-F1
#
_cell.length_a   1.000
_cell.length_b   1.000
_cell.length_c   1.000
_cell.angle_alpha   90.00
_cell.angle_beta   90.00
_cell.angle_gamma   90.00
#
_symmetry.space_group_name_H-M   'P 1'
#
loop_
_entity.id
_entity.type
_entity.pdbx_description
1 polymer ?
#
loop_
_entity_poly.entity_id
_entity_poly.type
_entity_poly.pdbx_seq_one_letter_code
_entity_poly.pdbx_strand_id
1 'polypeptide(L)'
;MWTIVKVTEDHKPIAGQEAIRIEDCTEQACTGYDKDAVGGKFRVENLEFGTYKLQEVQAPAGYKLEKKEHYFTISEQGVVDAGSFVNHIGRGINLPLTGGRGSYIFILFALGISAISLISAGTFLKRRRG
;
A
#
# COMPACT_ATOMS: atom_id res chain seq x y z
N MET A 1 0.68 -8.74 8.82
CA MET A 1 1.33 -9.25 10.05
C MET A 1 2.81 -9.41 9.80
N TRP A 2 3.62 -8.92 10.72
CA TRP A 2 5.08 -9.02 10.67
C TRP A 2 5.62 -9.72 11.92
N THR A 3 6.85 -10.22 11.82
CA THR A 3 7.59 -10.74 12.95
C THR A 3 8.97 -10.13 13.05
N ILE A 4 9.39 -9.80 14.27
CA ILE A 4 10.77 -9.48 14.61
C ILE A 4 11.38 -10.64 15.40
N VAL A 5 12.55 -11.11 14.98
CA VAL A 5 13.29 -12.20 15.63
C VAL A 5 14.73 -11.76 15.86
N LYS A 6 15.25 -11.93 17.08
CA LYS A 6 16.66 -11.66 17.38
C LYS A 6 17.54 -12.70 16.70
N VAL A 7 18.61 -12.24 16.05
CA VAL A 7 19.53 -13.09 15.28
C VAL A 7 20.97 -12.87 15.72
N THR A 8 21.81 -13.85 15.45
CA THR A 8 23.27 -13.72 15.57
C THR A 8 23.82 -12.79 14.48
N GLU A 9 25.11 -12.45 14.57
CA GLU A 9 25.80 -11.67 13.53
C GLU A 9 25.75 -12.34 12.15
N ASP A 10 25.76 -13.68 12.11
CA ASP A 10 25.57 -14.48 10.88
C ASP A 10 24.10 -14.57 10.42
N HIS A 11 23.21 -13.71 10.94
CA HIS A 11 21.78 -13.67 10.62
C HIS A 11 20.98 -14.95 10.96
N LYS A 12 21.50 -15.79 11.85
CA LYS A 12 20.79 -17.01 12.28
C LYS A 12 19.88 -16.72 13.46
N PRO A 13 18.65 -17.26 13.50
CA PRO A 13 17.80 -17.17 14.69
C PRO A 13 18.50 -17.73 15.92
N ILE A 14 18.38 -17.02 17.05
CA ILE A 14 18.89 -17.50 18.33
C ILE A 14 17.91 -18.54 18.88
N ALA A 15 18.40 -19.75 19.18
CA ALA A 15 17.56 -20.83 19.69
C ALA A 15 16.92 -20.45 21.04
N GLY A 16 15.61 -20.67 21.17
CA GLY A 16 14.85 -20.34 22.37
C GLY A 16 14.33 -18.90 22.44
N GLN A 17 14.72 -18.01 21.51
CA GLN A 17 14.15 -16.68 21.41
C GLN A 17 12.78 -16.74 20.70
N GLU A 18 11.74 -16.19 21.33
CA GLU A 18 10.43 -16.07 20.70
C GLU A 18 10.37 -14.93 19.67
N ALA A 19 9.55 -15.13 18.64
CA ALA A 19 9.27 -14.10 17.64
C ALA A 19 8.26 -13.08 18.20
N ILE A 20 8.62 -11.80 18.13
CA ILE A 20 7.69 -10.71 18.41
C ILE A 20 6.73 -10.60 17.23
N ARG A 21 5.43 -10.78 17.46
CA ARG A 21 4.39 -10.67 16.44
C ARG A 21 3.81 -9.26 16.42
N ILE A 22 3.75 -8.66 15.25
CA ILE A 22 3.33 -7.27 15.06
C ILE A 22 2.13 -7.27 14.11
N GLU A 23 1.01 -6.85 14.66
CA GLU A 23 -0.20 -6.50 13.91
C GLU A 23 -0.25 -4.98 13.79
N ASP A 24 -0.58 -4.49 12.59
CA ASP A 24 -0.73 -3.06 12.31
C ASP A 24 -1.91 -2.54 13.13
N CYS A 25 -1.64 -1.59 14.01
CA CYS A 25 -2.66 -0.95 14.82
C CYS A 25 -3.22 0.26 14.07
N THR A 26 -4.53 0.26 13.84
CA THR A 26 -5.22 1.36 13.15
C THR A 26 -6.24 2.09 14.03
N GLU A 27 -6.26 1.77 15.32
CA GLU A 27 -7.19 2.31 16.30
C GLU A 27 -6.50 3.25 17.29
N GLN A 28 -7.26 4.21 17.85
CA GLN A 28 -6.77 5.14 18.87
C GLN A 28 -6.62 4.45 20.25
N ALA A 29 -5.69 3.49 20.37
CA ALA A 29 -5.06 2.98 21.59
C ALA A 29 -4.43 1.59 21.35
N CYS A 30 -3.19 1.56 20.85
CA CYS A 30 -2.54 0.30 20.51
C CYS A 30 -2.06 -0.46 21.76
N THR A 31 -2.64 -1.64 21.98
CA THR A 31 -2.31 -2.53 23.12
C THR A 31 -1.22 -3.54 22.78
N GLY A 32 -1.03 -3.85 21.49
CA GLY A 32 -0.02 -4.77 20.98
C GLY A 32 1.39 -4.16 20.91
N TYR A 33 2.26 -4.79 20.12
CA TYR A 33 3.63 -4.33 19.93
C TYR A 33 3.75 -3.07 19.08
N ASP A 34 2.79 -2.83 18.20
CA ASP A 34 2.69 -1.56 17.48
C ASP A 34 2.24 -0.44 18.44
N LYS A 35 2.99 0.66 18.47
CA LYS A 35 2.74 1.88 19.26
C LYS A 35 2.42 3.07 18.36
N ASP A 36 2.10 2.85 17.09
CA ASP A 36 1.59 3.83 16.15
C ASP A 36 0.19 3.40 15.70
N ALA A 37 -0.76 4.34 15.69
CA ALA A 37 -2.14 4.07 15.26
C ALA A 37 -2.35 4.40 13.76
N VAL A 38 -1.30 4.87 13.09
CA VAL A 38 -1.34 5.23 11.67
C VAL A 38 -1.07 3.97 10.84
N GLY A 39 -2.12 3.48 10.18
CA GLY A 39 -2.04 2.28 9.36
C GLY A 39 -1.00 2.34 8.24
N GLY A 40 -0.48 1.17 7.89
CA GLY A 40 0.55 0.98 6.88
C GLY A 40 1.98 1.17 7.39
N LYS A 41 2.17 1.45 8.68
CA LYS A 41 3.45 1.44 9.38
C LYS A 41 3.23 1.01 10.83
N PHE A 42 4.28 0.57 11.49
CA PHE A 42 4.25 0.26 12.91
C PHE A 42 5.46 0.84 13.61
N ARG A 43 5.34 1.05 14.93
CA ARG A 43 6.46 1.48 15.78
C ARG A 43 6.59 0.55 16.98
N VAL A 44 7.72 -0.15 17.07
CA VAL A 44 8.06 -0.99 18.23
C VAL A 44 9.05 -0.24 19.12
N GLU A 45 8.80 -0.22 20.41
CA GLU A 45 9.64 0.45 21.41
C GLU A 45 10.31 -0.58 22.34
N ASN A 46 11.40 -0.16 22.99
CA ASN A 46 12.10 -0.92 24.02
C ASN A 46 12.63 -2.30 23.58
N LEU A 47 13.06 -2.42 22.32
CA LEU A 47 13.86 -3.57 21.88
C LEU A 47 15.24 -3.52 22.54
N GLU A 48 15.69 -4.65 23.07
CA GLU A 48 17.04 -4.79 23.59
C GLU A 48 18.10 -4.59 22.50
N PHE A 49 19.32 -4.25 22.89
CA PHE A 49 20.45 -4.21 21.96
C PHE A 49 20.68 -5.57 21.28
N GLY A 50 20.98 -5.51 19.98
CA GLY A 50 21.24 -6.68 19.16
C GLY A 50 20.76 -6.52 17.71
N THR A 51 21.04 -7.55 16.92
CA THR A 51 20.62 -7.64 15.52
C THR A 51 19.31 -8.41 15.40
N TYR A 52 18.44 -7.94 14.53
CA TYR A 52 17.10 -8.48 14.35
C TYR A 52 16.79 -8.71 12.89
N LYS A 53 15.92 -9.70 12.66
CA LYS A 53 15.28 -9.97 11.39
C LYS A 53 13.81 -9.55 11.46
N LEU A 54 13.42 -8.66 10.56
CA LEU A 54 12.03 -8.29 10.29
C LEU A 54 11.54 -9.03 9.04
N GLN A 55 10.37 -9.66 9.15
CA GLN A 55 9.77 -10.41 8.06
C GLN A 55 8.24 -10.26 8.07
N GLU A 56 7.64 -10.08 6.90
CA GLU A 56 6.19 -10.22 6.73
C GLU A 56 5.83 -11.70 6.71
N VAL A 57 4.89 -12.11 7.57
CA VAL A 57 4.45 -13.51 7.69
C VAL A 57 3.02 -13.73 7.19
N GLN A 58 2.25 -12.65 7.09
CA GLN A 58 0.93 -12.64 6.50
C GLN A 58 0.73 -11.35 5.73
N ALA A 59 0.64 -11.48 4.41
CA ALA A 59 0.33 -10.37 3.52
C ALA A 59 -1.14 -9.96 3.68
N PRO A 60 -1.48 -8.69 3.37
CA PRO A 60 -2.87 -8.24 3.33
C PRO A 60 -3.73 -9.04 2.34
N ALA A 61 -5.04 -9.03 2.56
CA ALA A 61 -5.97 -9.72 1.68
C ALA A 61 -5.79 -9.28 0.22
N GLY A 62 -5.63 -10.26 -0.68
CA GLY A 62 -5.44 -10.01 -2.10
C GLY A 62 -4.00 -9.78 -2.56
N TYR A 63 -3.04 -9.71 -1.64
CA TYR A 63 -1.62 -9.60 -1.96
C TYR A 63 -0.93 -10.96 -1.81
N LYS A 64 0.17 -11.11 -2.55
CA LYS A 64 1.04 -12.27 -2.46
C LYS A 64 2.01 -12.08 -1.29
N LEU A 65 2.12 -13.09 -0.43
CA LEU A 65 3.16 -13.13 0.58
C LEU A 65 4.53 -13.35 -0.08
N GLU A 66 5.46 -12.41 0.16
CA GLU A 66 6.84 -12.51 -0.27
C GLU A 66 7.76 -12.83 0.92
N LYS A 67 8.73 -13.73 0.71
CA LYS A 67 9.69 -14.11 1.76
C LYS A 67 10.86 -13.13 1.83
N LYS A 68 10.57 -11.83 1.78
CA LYS A 68 11.58 -10.79 1.91
C LYS A 68 11.96 -10.65 3.38
N GLU A 69 13.26 -10.57 3.64
CA GLU A 69 13.81 -10.39 4.99
C GLU A 69 14.53 -9.03 5.05
N HIS A 70 14.31 -8.31 6.13
CA HIS A 70 15.01 -7.08 6.46
C HIS A 70 15.80 -7.28 7.74
N TYR A 71 17.06 -6.85 7.76
CA TYR A 71 17.93 -6.94 8.93
C TYR A 71 18.24 -5.54 9.43
N PHE A 72 18.16 -5.35 10.74
CA PHE A 72 18.46 -4.08 11.40
C PHE A 72 19.09 -4.34 12.77
N THR A 73 19.86 -3.38 13.26
CA THR A 73 20.57 -3.48 14.54
C THR A 73 20.13 -2.36 15.46
N ILE A 74 19.76 -2.72 16.69
CA ILE A 74 19.54 -1.76 17.78
C ILE A 74 20.82 -1.68 18.59
N SER A 75 21.38 -0.47 18.69
CA SER A 75 22.55 -0.16 19.51
C SER A 75 22.24 1.08 20.36
N GLU A 76 23.25 1.82 20.84
CA GLU A 76 23.05 3.08 21.59
C GLU A 76 22.32 4.17 20.80
N GLN A 77 22.19 4.00 19.49
CA GLN A 77 21.42 4.89 18.61
C GLN A 77 19.93 4.76 18.91
N GLY A 78 19.22 5.89 19.00
CA GLY A 78 17.79 5.96 19.35
C GLY A 78 16.86 5.23 18.36
N VAL A 79 16.15 5.98 17.51
CA VAL A 79 15.17 5.38 16.59
C VAL A 79 15.88 4.86 15.33
N VAL A 80 15.62 3.59 14.97
CA VAL A 80 16.16 2.93 13.77
C VAL A 80 15.03 2.68 12.77
N ASP A 81 15.26 3.02 11.50
CA ASP A 81 14.39 2.60 10.40
C ASP A 81 14.71 1.15 10.00
N ALA A 82 13.75 0.25 10.20
CA ALA A 82 13.87 -1.17 9.86
C ALA A 82 13.62 -1.47 8.37
N GLY A 83 13.28 -0.45 7.58
CA GLY A 83 12.98 -0.54 6.16
C GLY A 83 11.50 -0.75 5.85
N SER A 84 11.18 -0.85 4.55
CA SER A 84 9.81 -0.94 4.05
C SER A 84 9.54 -2.22 3.26
N PHE A 85 8.30 -2.71 3.37
CA PHE A 85 7.77 -3.81 2.56
C PHE A 85 6.87 -3.25 1.47
N VAL A 86 7.01 -3.79 0.26
CA VAL A 86 6.14 -3.48 -0.88
C VAL A 86 5.41 -4.75 -1.24
N ASN A 87 4.08 -4.71 -1.16
CA ASN A 87 3.23 -5.86 -1.44
C ASN A 87 2.77 -5.85 -2.90
N HIS A 88 2.83 -7.02 -3.54
CA HIS A 88 2.39 -7.21 -4.92
C HIS A 88 1.10 -8.03 -4.98
N ILE A 89 0.17 -7.66 -5.87
CA ILE A 89 -1.13 -8.32 -6.00
C ILE A 89 -0.95 -9.81 -6.33
N GLY A 90 -1.69 -10.67 -5.63
CA GLY A 90 -1.70 -12.11 -5.87
C GLY A 90 -2.48 -12.49 -7.13
N ARG A 91 -2.06 -13.57 -7.82
CA ARG A 91 -2.86 -14.14 -8.93
C ARG A 91 -4.23 -14.57 -8.40
N GLY A 92 -5.31 -14.10 -9.03
CA GLY A 92 -6.69 -14.48 -8.70
C GLY A 92 -7.64 -13.33 -8.39
N ILE A 93 -7.15 -12.10 -8.23
CA ILE A 93 -8.03 -10.92 -8.24
C ILE A 93 -8.27 -10.52 -9.70
N ASN A 94 -9.47 -10.79 -10.21
CA ASN A 94 -9.98 -10.04 -11.35
C ASN A 94 -10.30 -8.64 -10.85
N LEU A 95 -9.34 -7.72 -10.94
CA LEU A 95 -9.66 -6.29 -10.80
C LEU A 95 -10.80 -6.01 -11.79
N PRO A 96 -11.96 -5.48 -11.36
CA PRO A 96 -12.95 -5.06 -12.34
C PRO A 96 -12.25 -4.07 -13.27
N LEU A 97 -12.48 -4.20 -14.58
CA LEU A 97 -12.10 -3.13 -15.49
C LEU A 97 -12.84 -1.86 -15.03
N THR A 98 -12.17 -0.99 -14.26
CA THR A 98 -12.67 0.34 -13.90
C THR A 98 -12.52 1.34 -15.06
N GLY A 99 -12.44 0.81 -16.29
CA GLY A 99 -12.61 1.50 -17.56
C GLY A 99 -13.26 0.56 -18.56
N GLY A 100 -14.48 0.10 -18.27
CA GLY A 100 -15.28 -0.70 -19.21
C GLY A 100 -15.81 0.11 -20.39
N ARG A 101 -16.31 -0.58 -21.42
CA ARG A 101 -16.84 -0.03 -22.70
C ARG A 101 -17.96 1.03 -22.56
N GLY A 102 -18.46 1.30 -21.34
CA GLY A 102 -19.39 2.39 -21.04
C GLY A 102 -18.76 3.78 -20.96
N SER A 103 -17.44 3.91 -20.74
CA SER A 103 -16.76 5.21 -20.73
C SER A 103 -16.84 5.93 -22.10
N TYR A 104 -16.86 5.15 -23.19
CA TYR A 104 -17.00 5.70 -24.55
C TYR A 104 -18.33 6.43 -24.78
N ILE A 105 -19.39 6.08 -24.04
CA ILE A 105 -20.70 6.72 -24.21
C ILE A 105 -20.62 8.21 -23.84
N PHE A 106 -19.91 8.55 -22.75
CA PHE A 106 -19.73 9.95 -22.34
C PHE A 106 -18.91 10.76 -23.35
N ILE A 107 -17.87 10.16 -23.93
CA ILE A 107 -17.03 10.80 -24.96
C ILE A 107 -17.83 11.06 -26.25
N LEU A 108 -18.64 10.08 -26.68
CA LEU A 108 -19.45 10.23 -27.90
C LEU A 108 -20.57 11.26 -27.77
N PHE A 109 -21.24 11.36 -26.61
CA PHE A 109 -22.23 12.42 -26.37
C PHE A 109 -21.60 13.82 -26.38
N ALA A 110 -20.41 13.99 -25.80
CA ALA A 110 -19.72 15.27 -25.79
C ALA A 110 -19.35 15.77 -27.21
N LEU A 111 -18.89 14.87 -28.08
CA LEU A 111 -18.60 15.20 -29.49
C LEU A 111 -19.88 15.47 -30.30
N GLY A 112 -20.97 14.73 -30.03
CA GLY A 112 -22.25 14.95 -30.71
C GLY A 112 -22.88 16.31 -30.43
N ILE A 113 -22.88 16.75 -29.16
CA ILE A 113 -23.47 18.04 -28.75
C ILE A 113 -22.69 19.24 -29.33
N SER A 114 -21.36 19.13 -29.42
CA SER A 114 -20.52 20.19 -29.98
C SER A 114 -20.72 20.37 -31.49
N ALA A 115 -20.90 19.26 -32.25
CA ALA A 115 -21.18 19.34 -33.68
C ALA A 115 -22.53 20.02 -34.01
N ILE A 116 -23.58 19.73 -33.24
CA ILE A 116 -24.92 20.34 -33.42
C ILE A 116 -24.90 21.85 -33.12
N SER A 117 -24.11 22.27 -32.13
CA SER A 117 -23.97 23.68 -31.76
C SER A 117 -23.31 24.51 -32.87
N LEU A 118 -22.34 23.95 -33.60
CA LEU A 118 -21.69 24.65 -34.72
C LEU A 118 -22.62 24.80 -35.94
N ILE A 119 -23.45 23.81 -36.24
CA ILE A 119 -24.39 23.84 -37.38
C ILE A 119 -25.52 24.85 -37.13
N SER A 120 -26.06 24.89 -35.91
CA SER A 120 -27.10 25.87 -35.54
C SER A 120 -26.58 27.31 -35.56
N ALA A 121 -25.38 27.57 -35.05
CA ALA A 121 -24.75 28.89 -35.15
C ALA A 121 -24.51 29.31 -36.61
N GLY A 122 -24.01 28.40 -37.45
CA GLY A 122 -23.75 28.68 -38.88
C GLY A 122 -25.03 29.01 -39.67
N THR A 123 -26.10 28.26 -39.47
CA THR A 123 -27.40 28.50 -40.13
C THR A 123 -28.07 29.79 -39.64
N PHE A 124 -27.96 30.11 -38.36
CA PHE A 124 -28.46 31.36 -37.78
C PHE A 124 -27.70 32.60 -38.29
N LEU A 125 -26.37 32.51 -38.37
CA LEU A 125 -25.54 33.58 -38.92
C LEU A 125 -25.78 33.80 -40.42
N LYS A 126 -26.11 32.75 -41.18
CA LYS A 126 -26.49 32.87 -42.60
C LYS A 126 -27.85 33.52 -42.79
N ARG A 127 -28.83 33.24 -41.91
CA ARG A 127 -30.15 33.90 -41.91
C ARG A 127 -30.13 35.38 -41.49
N ARG A 128 -29.11 35.82 -40.74
CA ARG A 128 -28.93 37.24 -40.39
C ARG A 128 -28.22 38.07 -41.46
N ARG A 129 -27.64 37.42 -42.47
CA ARG A 129 -26.82 38.07 -43.53
C ARG A 129 -27.48 38.07 -44.91
N GLY A 130 -28.69 37.52 -45.05
CA GLY A 130 -29.54 37.64 -46.24
C GLY A 130 -30.85 38.29 -45.85
#